data_AF-A0A379ZQC5-F1
#
_entry.id   AF-A0A379ZQC5-F1
#
_cell.length_a   1.000
_cell.length_b   1.000
_cell.length_c   1.000
_cell.angle_alpha   90.00
_cell.angle_beta   90.00
_cell.angle_gamma   90.00
#
_symmetry.space_group_name_H-M   'P 1'
#
loop_
_entity.id
_entity.type
_entity.pdbx_description
1 polymer ?
#
loop_
_entity_poly.entity_id
_entity_poly.type
_entity_poly.pdbx_seq_one_letter_code
_entity_poly.pdbx_strand_id
1 'polypeptide(L)'
;MASFAGVRGAITLAGVLSIPLLLSDGSAFPARYQLVFIAAGVILLSLIAGVMALPLLLRGVQVADKSVSKSEERMAIAMAAEVAIESINKMEERLAVDTEENIDPQILKEISSRVVGTLRRRITTKDDIENALMLENLERRFRLTALRAERGELYHLRATQKISNETLQKLLHDLDLLEALLIEREG
;
A
#
# COMPACT_ATOMS: atom_id res chain seq x y z
N MET A 1 -1.47 -25.27 -10.11
CA MET A 1 -2.10 -26.41 -9.41
C MET A 1 -3.60 -26.48 -9.73
N ALA A 2 -3.98 -26.82 -10.97
CA ALA A 2 -5.39 -26.83 -11.40
C ALA A 2 -5.86 -28.21 -11.89
N SER A 3 -5.15 -29.30 -11.58
CA SER A 3 -5.44 -30.62 -12.14
C SER A 3 -5.98 -31.65 -11.14
N PHE A 4 -5.86 -31.42 -9.82
CA PHE A 4 -6.28 -32.41 -8.81
C PHE A 4 -7.75 -32.33 -8.39
N ALA A 5 -8.46 -31.24 -8.69
CA ALA A 5 -9.88 -31.10 -8.36
C ALA A 5 -10.81 -31.84 -9.34
N GLY A 6 -10.38 -32.08 -10.58
CA GLY A 6 -11.22 -32.70 -11.62
C GLY A 6 -11.28 -34.24 -11.57
N VAL A 7 -10.20 -34.90 -11.13
CA VAL A 7 -10.05 -36.36 -11.28
C VAL A 7 -10.94 -37.15 -10.31
N ARG A 8 -11.14 -36.67 -9.07
CA ARG A 8 -11.93 -37.41 -8.06
C ARG A 8 -13.43 -37.44 -8.34
N GLY A 9 -14.01 -36.36 -8.88
CA GLY A 9 -15.44 -36.29 -9.19
C GLY A 9 -15.83 -37.14 -10.41
N ALA A 10 -15.00 -37.13 -11.46
CA ALA A 10 -15.26 -37.83 -12.71
C ALA A 10 -15.27 -39.36 -12.56
N ILE A 11 -14.38 -39.93 -11.73
CA ILE A 11 -14.28 -41.38 -11.52
C ILE A 11 -15.52 -41.92 -10.78
N THR A 12 -16.00 -41.22 -9.75
CA THR A 12 -17.26 -41.59 -9.06
C THR A 12 -18.48 -41.43 -9.96
N LEU A 13 -18.53 -40.39 -10.80
CA LEU A 13 -19.65 -40.19 -11.72
C LEU A 13 -19.70 -41.28 -12.81
N ALA A 14 -18.54 -41.66 -13.37
CA ALA A 14 -18.41 -42.74 -14.34
C ALA A 14 -18.83 -44.10 -13.75
N GLY A 15 -18.51 -44.36 -12.48
CA GLY A 15 -18.92 -45.59 -11.77
C GLY A 15 -20.43 -45.69 -11.50
N VAL A 16 -21.13 -44.56 -11.33
CA VAL A 16 -22.60 -44.56 -11.16
C VAL A 16 -23.31 -44.69 -12.52
N LEU A 17 -22.74 -44.09 -13.58
CA LEU A 17 -23.27 -44.17 -14.94
C LEU A 17 -23.04 -45.53 -15.62
N SER A 18 -22.08 -46.34 -15.15
CA SER A 18 -21.83 -47.69 -15.66
C SER A 18 -22.77 -48.76 -15.12
N ILE A 19 -23.67 -48.42 -14.18
CA ILE A 19 -24.68 -49.36 -13.66
C ILE A 19 -25.78 -49.54 -14.71
N PRO A 20 -26.03 -50.78 -15.20
CA PRO A 20 -27.00 -51.04 -16.25
C PRO A 20 -28.43 -50.69 -15.82
N LEU A 21 -29.18 -50.08 -16.75
CA LEU A 21 -30.56 -49.59 -16.50
C LEU A 21 -31.59 -50.73 -16.38
N LEU A 22 -31.31 -51.88 -16.99
CA LEU A 22 -32.15 -53.08 -16.99
C LEU A 22 -31.31 -54.33 -16.71
N LEU A 23 -31.92 -55.33 -16.07
CA LEU A 23 -31.35 -56.68 -15.99
C LEU A 23 -31.38 -57.34 -17.37
N SER A 24 -30.61 -58.41 -17.54
CA SER A 24 -30.57 -59.24 -18.77
C SER A 24 -31.93 -59.80 -19.21
N ASP A 25 -32.93 -59.71 -18.33
CA ASP A 25 -34.32 -60.18 -18.51
C ASP A 25 -35.32 -59.01 -18.73
N GLY A 26 -34.84 -57.78 -18.94
CA GLY A 26 -35.68 -56.62 -19.29
C GLY A 26 -36.43 -55.95 -18.12
N SER A 27 -36.17 -56.36 -16.87
CA SER A 27 -36.74 -55.72 -15.67
C SER A 27 -35.84 -54.59 -15.14
N ALA A 28 -36.43 -53.57 -14.52
CA ALA A 28 -35.69 -52.44 -13.95
C ALA A 28 -34.85 -52.86 -12.72
N PHE A 29 -33.61 -52.38 -12.62
CA PHE A 29 -32.69 -52.78 -11.56
C PHE A 29 -33.22 -52.37 -10.16
N PRO A 30 -33.49 -53.33 -9.26
CA PRO A 30 -33.98 -53.01 -7.92
C PRO A 30 -32.90 -52.28 -7.11
N ALA A 31 -33.31 -51.36 -6.23
CA ALA A 31 -32.43 -50.57 -5.34
C ALA A 31 -31.52 -49.48 -5.99
N ARG A 32 -31.69 -49.16 -7.28
CA ARG A 32 -30.90 -48.09 -7.95
C ARG A 32 -30.94 -46.74 -7.25
N TYR A 33 -32.12 -46.29 -6.83
CA TYR A 33 -32.25 -44.99 -6.15
C TYR A 33 -31.49 -44.94 -4.82
N GLN A 34 -31.39 -46.06 -4.11
CA GLN A 34 -30.64 -46.16 -2.86
C GLN A 34 -29.12 -46.08 -3.12
N LEU A 35 -28.63 -46.74 -4.18
CA LEU A 35 -27.23 -46.67 -4.60
C LEU A 35 -26.84 -45.26 -5.07
N VAL A 36 -27.69 -44.60 -5.87
CA VAL A 36 -27.45 -43.22 -6.31
C VAL A 36 -27.45 -42.26 -5.12
N PHE A 37 -28.33 -42.45 -4.14
CA PHE A 37 -28.38 -41.64 -2.92
C PHE A 37 -27.10 -41.80 -2.07
N ILE A 38 -26.63 -43.03 -1.87
CA ILE A 38 -25.37 -43.30 -1.15
C ILE A 38 -24.18 -42.70 -1.91
N ALA A 39 -24.11 -42.86 -3.23
CA ALA A 39 -23.03 -42.31 -4.04
C ALA A 39 -22.97 -40.78 -3.97
N ALA A 40 -24.13 -40.11 -4.10
CA ALA A 40 -24.22 -38.65 -3.96
C ALA A 40 -23.81 -38.18 -2.55
N GLY A 41 -24.22 -38.92 -1.51
CA GLY A 41 -23.82 -38.65 -0.13
C GLY A 41 -22.31 -38.78 0.10
N VAL A 42 -21.68 -39.83 -0.43
CA VAL A 42 -20.23 -40.04 -0.33
C VAL A 42 -19.45 -38.94 -1.07
N ILE A 43 -19.92 -38.51 -2.25
CA ILE A 43 -19.31 -37.40 -2.99
C ILE A 43 -19.36 -36.12 -2.16
N LEU A 44 -20.54 -35.74 -1.66
CA LEU A 44 -20.72 -34.53 -0.84
C LEU A 44 -19.84 -34.57 0.43
N LEU A 45 -19.81 -35.69 1.13
CA LEU A 45 -19.00 -35.86 2.33
C LEU A 45 -17.50 -35.76 2.03
N SER A 46 -17.05 -36.32 0.90
CA SER A 46 -15.65 -36.22 0.48
C SER A 46 -15.23 -34.79 0.12
N LEU A 47 -16.13 -34.01 -0.51
CA LEU A 47 -15.88 -32.61 -0.84
C LEU A 47 -15.78 -31.76 0.42
N ILE A 48 -16.72 -31.93 1.36
CA ILE A 48 -16.71 -31.21 2.64
C ILE A 48 -15.44 -31.54 3.43
N ALA A 49 -15.09 -32.82 3.53
CA ALA A 49 -13.87 -33.27 4.20
C ALA A 49 -12.61 -32.70 3.52
N GLY A 50 -12.57 -32.68 2.19
CA GLY A 50 -11.46 -32.09 1.43
C GLY A 50 -11.32 -30.59 1.68
N VAL A 51 -12.43 -29.85 1.66
CA VAL A 51 -12.47 -28.40 1.92
C VAL A 51 -12.07 -28.07 3.36
N MET A 52 -12.41 -28.90 4.35
CA MET A 52 -11.97 -28.73 5.74
C MET A 52 -10.53 -29.18 5.98
N ALA A 53 -10.05 -30.22 5.28
CA ALA A 53 -8.68 -30.72 5.42
C ALA A 53 -7.65 -29.82 4.74
N LEU A 54 -8.00 -29.16 3.63
CA LEU A 54 -7.11 -28.25 2.90
C LEU A 54 -6.53 -27.11 3.77
N PRO A 55 -7.33 -26.32 4.54
CA PRO A 55 -6.78 -25.29 5.41
C PRO A 55 -5.95 -25.88 6.55
N LEU A 56 -6.24 -27.10 7.01
CA LEU A 56 -5.46 -27.76 8.06
C LEU A 56 -4.08 -28.21 7.55
N LEU A 57 -3.99 -28.74 6.32
CA LEU A 57 -2.72 -29.11 5.70
C LEU A 57 -1.90 -27.87 5.29
N LEU A 58 -2.56 -26.80 4.84
CA LEU A 58 -1.90 -25.56 4.42
C LEU A 58 -1.40 -24.70 5.60
N ARG A 59 -1.89 -24.93 6.83
CA ARG A 59 -1.44 -24.22 8.04
C ARG A 59 0.02 -24.48 8.42
N GLY A 60 0.61 -25.57 7.95
CA GLY A 60 2.01 -25.94 8.23
C GLY A 60 2.99 -25.67 7.09
N VAL A 61 2.50 -25.29 5.91
CA VAL A 61 3.37 -24.87 4.80
C VAL A 61 3.72 -23.42 5.04
N GLN A 62 4.92 -23.17 5.58
CA GLN A 62 5.54 -21.85 5.56
C GLN A 62 5.69 -21.44 4.10
N VAL A 63 4.66 -20.77 3.57
CA VAL A 63 4.79 -19.95 2.36
C VAL A 63 5.85 -18.93 2.74
N ALA A 64 7.06 -19.08 2.18
CA ALA A 64 8.17 -18.15 2.36
C ALA A 64 7.62 -16.73 2.44
N ASP A 65 7.93 -16.07 3.55
CA ASP A 65 7.23 -14.88 4.03
C ASP A 65 7.23 -13.81 2.94
N LYS A 66 6.13 -13.76 2.18
CA LYS A 66 5.98 -12.83 1.05
C LYS A 66 6.05 -11.37 1.51
N SER A 67 5.89 -11.12 2.82
CA SER A 67 6.04 -9.80 3.40
C SER A 67 7.50 -9.36 3.50
N VAL A 68 8.40 -10.26 3.93
CA VAL A 68 9.85 -10.00 4.02
C VAL A 68 10.44 -9.75 2.62
N SER A 69 10.11 -10.60 1.65
CA SER A 69 10.58 -10.45 0.27
C SER A 69 10.12 -9.14 -0.38
N LYS A 70 8.90 -8.66 -0.07
CA LYS A 70 8.41 -7.36 -0.56
C LYS A 70 9.10 -6.18 0.10
N SER A 71 9.46 -6.29 1.38
CA SER A 71 10.19 -5.23 2.08
C SER A 71 11.61 -5.10 1.54
N GLU A 72 12.30 -6.21 1.31
CA GLU A 72 13.63 -6.25 0.69
C GLU A 72 13.60 -5.68 -0.73
N GLU A 73 12.61 -6.07 -1.54
CA GLU A 73 12.43 -5.54 -2.89
C GLU A 73 12.19 -4.03 -2.89
N ARG A 74 11.32 -3.52 -2.01
CA ARG A 74 11.07 -2.07 -1.86
C ARG A 74 12.32 -1.32 -1.45
N MET A 75 13.06 -1.84 -0.48
CA MET A 75 14.31 -1.23 -0.01
C MET A 75 15.36 -1.20 -1.14
N ALA A 76 15.50 -2.28 -1.90
CA ALA A 76 16.41 -2.34 -3.04
C ALA A 76 16.04 -1.34 -4.14
N ILE A 77 14.74 -1.21 -4.46
CA ILE A 77 14.25 -0.23 -5.45
C ILE A 77 14.49 1.20 -4.96
N ALA A 78 14.26 1.47 -3.67
CA ALA A 78 14.51 2.78 -3.07
C ALA A 78 15.98 3.19 -3.19
N MET A 79 16.90 2.32 -2.74
CA MET A 79 18.34 2.56 -2.85
C MET A 79 18.80 2.72 -4.30
N ALA A 80 18.30 1.89 -5.22
CA ALA A 80 18.65 1.99 -6.64
C ALA A 80 18.19 3.32 -7.25
N ALA A 81 16.99 3.79 -6.89
CA ALA A 81 16.49 5.08 -7.36
C ALA A 81 17.29 6.26 -6.80
N GLU A 82 17.68 6.21 -5.52
CA GLU A 82 18.53 7.24 -4.90
C GLU A 82 19.88 7.37 -5.60
N VAL A 83 20.57 6.25 -5.83
CA VAL A 83 21.84 6.22 -6.57
C VAL A 83 21.66 6.74 -7.99
N ALA A 84 20.57 6.36 -8.67
CA ALA A 84 20.29 6.84 -10.01
C ALA A 84 20.02 8.36 -10.04
N ILE A 85 19.28 8.91 -9.07
CA ILE A 85 19.07 10.37 -8.94
C ILE A 85 20.41 11.09 -8.73
N GLU A 86 21.27 10.58 -7.85
CA GLU A 86 22.59 11.17 -7.64
C GLU A 86 23.44 11.15 -8.91
N SER A 87 23.39 10.07 -9.68
CA SER A 87 24.10 9.96 -10.96
C SER A 87 23.61 10.97 -12.00
N ILE A 88 22.30 11.25 -12.05
CA ILE A 88 21.71 12.26 -12.94
C ILE A 88 22.16 13.66 -12.54
N ASN A 89 22.20 13.97 -11.24
CA ASN A 89 22.67 15.27 -10.77
C ASN A 89 24.16 15.49 -11.12
N LYS A 90 25.00 14.47 -10.97
CA LYS A 90 26.42 14.54 -11.39
C LYS A 90 26.56 14.69 -12.90
N MET A 91 25.69 14.05 -13.68
CA MET A 91 25.66 14.21 -15.13
C MET A 91 25.23 15.62 -15.52
N GLU A 92 24.20 16.19 -14.88
CA GLU A 92 23.78 17.59 -15.07
C GLU A 92 24.92 18.56 -14.76
N GLU A 93 25.64 18.38 -13.65
CA GLU A 93 26.78 19.23 -13.29
C GLU A 93 27.91 19.15 -14.32
N ARG A 94 28.24 17.95 -14.81
CA ARG A 94 29.26 17.76 -15.85
C ARG A 94 28.86 18.43 -17.16
N LEU A 95 27.62 18.22 -17.62
CA LEU A 95 27.09 18.77 -18.86
C LEU A 95 26.91 20.29 -18.80
N ALA A 96 26.66 20.85 -17.61
CA ALA A 96 26.58 22.29 -17.41
C ALA A 96 27.95 22.98 -17.51
N VAL A 97 29.04 22.26 -17.21
CA VAL A 97 30.43 22.75 -17.30
C VAL A 97 31.03 22.45 -18.68
N ASP A 98 30.56 21.39 -19.34
CA ASP A 98 31.05 20.97 -20.65
C ASP A 98 30.61 21.96 -21.74
N THR A 99 31.58 22.68 -22.29
CA THR A 99 31.36 23.68 -23.34
C THR A 99 31.26 23.04 -24.73
N GLU A 100 31.65 21.77 -24.89
CA GLU A 100 31.64 21.09 -26.20
C GLU A 100 30.24 20.70 -26.68
N GLU A 101 29.34 20.29 -25.79
CA GLU A 101 27.98 19.87 -26.18
C GLU A 101 27.00 21.04 -26.38
N ASN A 102 27.35 22.26 -25.93
CA ASN A 102 26.56 23.50 -26.07
C ASN A 102 25.04 23.31 -25.83
N ILE A 103 24.70 22.53 -24.81
CA ILE A 103 23.32 22.24 -24.43
C ILE A 103 22.76 23.44 -23.67
N ASP A 104 21.54 23.87 -24.00
CA ASP A 104 20.83 24.90 -23.25
C ASP A 104 20.67 24.45 -21.77
N PRO A 105 21.23 25.19 -20.80
CA PRO A 105 21.14 24.86 -19.38
C PRO A 105 19.70 24.71 -18.89
N GLN A 106 18.75 25.42 -19.51
CA GLN A 106 17.34 25.35 -19.15
C GLN A 106 16.71 24.03 -19.62
N ILE A 107 17.06 23.55 -20.81
CA ILE A 107 16.62 22.25 -21.33
C ILE A 107 17.23 21.12 -20.50
N LEU A 108 18.52 21.21 -20.19
CA LEU A 108 19.23 20.23 -19.36
C LEU A 108 18.52 20.05 -18.01
N LYS A 109 18.20 21.15 -17.35
CA LYS A 109 17.53 21.16 -16.04
C LYS A 109 16.08 20.70 -16.10
N GLU A 110 15.36 21.01 -17.18
CA GLU A 110 14.01 20.51 -17.38
C GLU A 110 14.00 18.98 -17.52
N ILE A 111 14.90 18.44 -18.34
CA ILE A 111 15.01 17.01 -18.58
C ILE A 111 15.47 16.28 -17.31
N SER A 112 16.49 16.78 -16.62
CA SER A 112 16.97 16.17 -15.37
C SER A 112 15.85 16.13 -14.33
N SER A 113 15.13 17.24 -14.13
CA SER A 113 13.99 17.34 -13.21
C SER A 113 12.87 16.36 -13.57
N ARG A 114 12.54 16.20 -14.85
CA ARG A 114 11.51 15.26 -15.32
C ARG A 114 11.90 13.80 -15.05
N VAL A 115 13.15 13.43 -15.30
CA VAL A 115 13.66 12.07 -15.05
C VAL A 115 13.73 11.79 -13.55
N VAL A 116 14.31 12.70 -12.77
CA VAL A 116 14.37 12.62 -11.30
C VAL A 116 12.97 12.51 -10.69
N GLY A 117 12.02 13.31 -11.17
CA GLY A 117 10.63 13.26 -10.73
C GLY A 117 9.97 11.90 -10.99
N THR A 118 10.28 11.26 -12.13
CA THR A 118 9.79 9.93 -12.46
C THR A 118 10.38 8.85 -11.55
N LEU A 119 11.67 8.95 -11.22
CA LEU A 119 12.32 8.04 -10.26
C LEU A 119 11.74 8.18 -8.86
N ARG A 120 11.55 9.42 -8.38
CA ARG A 120 10.93 9.70 -7.07
C ARG A 120 9.52 9.11 -6.98
N ARG A 121 8.70 9.26 -8.02
CA ARG A 121 7.35 8.67 -8.05
C ARG A 121 7.32 7.14 -7.96
N ARG A 122 8.39 6.45 -8.36
CA ARG A 122 8.47 4.97 -8.27
C ARG A 122 8.70 4.49 -6.83
N ILE A 123 9.39 5.31 -6.03
CA ILE A 123 9.71 4.99 -4.63
C ILE A 123 8.69 5.54 -3.66
N THR A 124 7.95 6.59 -4.05
CA THR A 124 6.87 7.15 -3.22
C THR A 124 5.68 6.19 -3.19
N THR A 125 5.44 5.57 -2.04
CA THR A 125 4.25 4.74 -1.79
C THR A 125 3.08 5.63 -1.34
N LYS A 126 1.85 5.15 -1.51
CA LYS A 126 0.65 5.79 -0.92
C LYS A 126 0.83 6.00 0.60
N ASP A 127 1.38 5.01 1.29
CA ASP A 127 1.67 5.06 2.72
C ASP A 127 2.68 6.17 3.06
N ASP A 128 3.69 6.41 2.20
CA ASP A 128 4.68 7.47 2.42
C ASP A 128 4.06 8.86 2.29
N ILE A 129 3.14 9.04 1.33
CA ILE A 129 2.38 10.30 1.16
C ILE A 129 1.48 10.53 2.36
N GLU A 130 0.76 9.50 2.81
CA GLU A 130 -0.15 9.59 3.95
C GLU A 130 0.60 9.87 5.25
N ASN A 131 1.75 9.21 5.47
CA ASN A 131 2.63 9.47 6.60
C ASN A 131 3.21 10.89 6.58
N ALA A 132 3.66 11.38 5.42
CA ALA A 132 4.18 12.74 5.29
C ALA A 132 3.10 13.80 5.60
N LEU A 133 1.88 13.62 5.08
CA LEU A 133 0.74 14.49 5.38
C LEU A 133 0.38 14.44 6.87
N MET A 134 0.41 13.25 7.48
CA MET A 134 0.14 13.09 8.91
C MET A 134 1.19 13.82 9.77
N LEU A 135 2.47 13.68 9.43
CA LEU A 135 3.57 14.38 10.09
C LEU A 135 3.45 15.90 9.96
N GLU A 136 3.17 16.40 8.76
CA GLU A 136 2.97 17.84 8.50
C GLU A 136 1.79 18.39 9.33
N ASN A 137 0.67 17.67 9.37
CA ASN A 137 -0.49 18.07 10.17
C ASN A 137 -0.21 18.03 11.66
N LEU A 138 0.59 17.05 12.12
CA LEU A 138 1.01 16.99 13.51
C LEU A 138 1.88 18.20 13.86
N GLU A 139 2.91 18.48 13.06
CA GLU A 139 3.79 19.64 13.24
C GLU A 139 2.99 20.95 13.27
N ARG A 140 2.05 21.13 12.35
CA ARG A 140 1.15 22.30 12.31
C ARG A 140 0.40 22.48 13.63
N ARG A 141 -0.18 21.40 14.16
CA ARG A 141 -0.90 21.43 15.45
C ARG A 141 0.02 21.81 16.61
N PHE A 142 1.25 21.30 16.63
CA PHE A 142 2.25 21.71 17.62
C PHE A 142 2.57 23.21 17.52
N ARG A 143 2.83 23.71 16.30
CA ARG A 143 3.12 25.14 16.06
C ARG A 143 1.96 26.03 16.48
N LEU A 144 0.72 25.69 16.12
CA LEU A 144 -0.47 26.44 16.55
C LEU A 144 -0.63 26.44 18.07
N THR A 145 -0.31 25.34 18.73
CA THR A 145 -0.36 25.26 20.19
C THR A 145 0.71 26.15 20.83
N ALA A 146 1.92 26.19 20.27
CA ALA A 146 2.98 27.08 20.72
C ALA A 146 2.60 28.56 20.55
N LEU A 147 2.08 28.96 19.37
CA LEU A 147 1.63 30.34 19.12
C LEU A 147 0.54 30.79 20.11
N ARG A 148 -0.40 29.90 20.46
CA ARG A 148 -1.43 30.19 21.47
C ARG A 148 -0.84 30.39 22.86
N ALA A 149 0.16 29.60 23.23
CA ALA A 149 0.86 29.74 24.50
C ALA A 149 1.65 31.06 24.56
N GLU A 150 2.37 31.40 23.49
CA GLU A 150 3.10 32.68 23.35
C GLU A 150 2.16 33.87 23.49
N ARG A 151 1.00 33.83 22.81
CA ARG A 151 -0.04 34.87 22.94
C ARG A 151 -0.51 35.03 24.39
N GLY A 152 -0.74 33.94 25.10
CA GLY A 152 -1.11 33.95 26.52
C GLY A 152 -0.06 34.66 27.38
N GLU A 153 1.23 34.38 27.15
CA GLU A 153 2.32 35.00 27.87
C GLU A 153 2.45 36.49 27.56
N LEU A 154 2.26 36.91 26.30
CA LEU A 154 2.26 38.33 25.95
C LEU A 154 1.17 39.11 26.69
N TYR A 155 -0.02 38.54 26.84
CA TYR A 155 -1.07 39.17 27.65
C TYR A 155 -0.70 39.24 29.13
N HIS A 156 -0.03 38.21 29.67
CA HIS A 156 0.45 38.21 31.04
C HIS A 156 1.57 39.26 31.28
N LEU A 157 2.51 39.39 30.35
CA LEU A 157 3.54 40.44 30.37
C LEU A 157 2.92 41.84 30.31
N ARG A 158 1.84 42.02 29.55
CA ARG A 158 1.10 43.28 29.51
C ARG A 158 0.39 43.57 30.84
N ALA A 159 -0.27 42.56 31.42
CA ALA A 159 -0.97 42.68 32.70
C ALA A 159 0.00 43.02 33.85
N THR A 160 1.22 42.49 33.81
CA THR A 160 2.30 42.79 34.76
C THR A 160 3.10 44.06 34.43
N GLN A 161 2.65 44.85 33.44
CA GLN A 161 3.28 46.08 32.95
C GLN A 161 4.75 45.94 32.52
N LYS A 162 5.20 44.73 32.16
CA LYS A 162 6.56 44.50 31.65
C LYS A 162 6.74 44.95 30.20
N ILE A 163 5.65 45.02 29.43
CA ILE A 163 5.64 45.48 28.04
C ILE A 163 4.59 46.59 27.83
N SER A 164 4.88 47.50 26.90
CA SER A 164 3.95 48.56 26.51
C SER A 164 2.82 48.00 25.63
N ASN A 165 1.74 48.78 25.50
CA ASN A 165 0.62 48.40 24.63
C ASN A 165 1.03 48.35 23.15
N GLU A 166 1.89 49.26 22.73
CA GLU A 166 2.40 49.32 21.36
C GLU A 166 3.26 48.10 21.04
N THR A 167 4.13 47.69 21.97
CA THR A 167 4.92 46.46 21.84
C THR A 167 4.03 45.22 21.78
N LEU A 168 2.98 45.15 22.61
CA LEU A 168 2.02 44.04 22.56
C LEU A 168 1.33 43.95 21.19
N GLN A 169 0.80 45.06 20.68
CA GLN A 169 0.10 45.08 19.38
C GLN A 169 1.01 44.62 18.25
N LYS A 170 2.26 45.10 18.24
CA LYS A 170 3.24 44.69 17.23
C LYS A 170 3.51 43.18 17.29
N LEU A 171 3.78 42.64 18.48
CA LEU A 171 4.07 41.21 18.65
C LEU A 171 2.86 40.32 18.34
N LEU A 172 1.64 40.74 18.73
CA LEU A 172 0.43 40.00 18.37
C LEU A 172 0.20 39.98 16.86
N HIS A 173 0.46 41.09 16.17
CA HIS A 173 0.34 41.17 14.72
C HIS A 173 1.31 40.19 14.03
N ASP A 174 2.55 40.08 14.51
CA ASP A 174 3.52 39.13 13.99
C ASP A 174 3.06 37.68 14.20
N LEU A 175 2.47 37.36 15.37
CA LEU A 175 1.90 36.04 15.65
C LEU A 175 0.66 35.75 14.79
N ASP A 176 -0.21 36.73 14.55
CA ASP A 176 -1.37 36.61 13.66
C ASP A 176 -0.91 36.29 12.22
N LEU A 177 0.16 36.93 11.75
CA LEU A 177 0.73 36.65 10.43
C LEU A 177 1.25 35.20 10.34
N LEU A 178 1.96 34.72 11.36
CA LEU A 178 2.44 33.34 11.42
C LEU A 178 1.29 32.33 11.49
N GLU A 179 0.23 32.63 12.23
CA GLU A 179 -0.97 31.78 12.31
C GLU A 179 -1.70 31.73 10.96
N ALA A 180 -1.85 32.87 10.26
CA ALA A 180 -2.44 32.93 8.94
C ALA A 180 -1.68 32.06 7.92
N LEU A 181 -0.35 32.10 7.92
CA LEU A 181 0.49 31.26 7.05
C LEU A 181 0.33 29.76 7.32
N LEU A 182 0.01 29.37 8.55
CA LEU A 182 -0.21 27.96 8.91
C LEU A 182 -1.61 27.47 8.52
N ILE A 183 -2.60 28.37 8.52
CA ILE A 183 -4.01 28.09 8.16
C ILE A 183 -4.21 28.10 6.64
N GLU A 184 -3.60 29.05 5.91
CA GLU A 184 -3.79 29.18 4.45
C GLU A 184 -3.33 27.93 3.68
N ARG A 185 -2.40 27.17 4.25
CA ARG A 185 -1.90 25.90 3.70
C ARG A 185 -2.88 24.71 3.89
N GLU A 186 -4.10 24.94 4.37
CA GLU A 186 -5.19 23.94 4.48
C GLU A 186 -6.12 23.89 3.26
N GLY A 187 -6.11 24.90 2.37
CA GLY A 187 -6.98 25.01 1.19
C GLY A 187 -6.31 24.53 -0.10
#